data_AF-A0A7W1G887-F1
#
_entry.id   AF-A0A7W1G887-F1
#
_cell.length_a   1.000
_cell.length_b   1.000
_cell.length_c   1.000
_cell.angle_alpha   90.00
_cell.angle_beta   90.00
_cell.angle_gamma   90.00
#
_symmetry.space_group_name_H-M   'P 1'
#
loop_
_entity.id
_entity.type
_entity.pdbx_description
1 polymer ?
#
loop_
_entity_poly.entity_id
_entity_poly.type
_entity_poly.pdbx_seq_one_letter_code
_entity_poly.pdbx_strand_id
1 'polypeptide(L)'
;VLEKGDCFQAARSALERALAIDPQHGAALLQAGQFHVMMAYRNGDDPSRGEALLERASADPRLDARQRAELAFYRGMAERARGNEAMARDRFDDALRTDAGFRPALIAKMA
;
A
#
# COMPACT_ATOMS: atom_id res chain seq x y z
N VAL A 1 1.54 -15.41 24.56
CA VAL A 1 0.77 -14.35 23.86
C VAL A 1 1.80 -13.47 23.19
N LEU A 2 1.81 -13.38 21.85
CA LEU A 2 2.72 -12.48 21.15
C LEU A 2 2.31 -11.03 21.48
N GLU A 3 3.25 -10.21 21.95
CA GLU A 3 2.97 -8.80 22.20
C GLU A 3 2.74 -8.08 20.86
N LYS A 4 2.03 -6.96 20.86
CA LYS A 4 1.71 -6.23 19.62
C LYS A 4 2.96 -5.96 18.76
N GLY A 5 4.13 -5.73 19.37
CA GLY A 5 5.40 -5.53 18.69
C GLY A 5 5.90 -6.77 17.93
N ASP A 6 5.71 -7.95 18.49
CA ASP A 6 6.21 -9.22 17.93
C ASP A 6 5.49 -9.59 16.62
N CYS A 7 4.19 -9.30 16.54
CA CYS A 7 3.40 -9.53 15.34
C CYS A 7 3.90 -8.69 14.15
N PHE A 8 4.32 -7.45 14.40
CA PHE A 8 4.87 -6.59 13.35
C PHE A 8 6.25 -7.06 12.89
N GLN A 9 7.09 -7.52 13.82
CA GLN A 9 8.39 -8.10 13.47
C GLN A 9 8.23 -9.39 12.66
N ALA A 10 7.36 -10.31 13.10
CA ALA A 10 7.10 -11.55 12.39
C ALA A 10 6.56 -11.31 10.97
N ALA A 11 5.63 -10.36 10.81
CA ALA A 11 5.11 -9.97 9.50
C ALA A 11 6.24 -9.43 8.59
N ARG A 12 7.09 -8.55 9.11
CA ARG A 12 8.23 -8.01 8.34
C ARG A 12 9.21 -9.11 7.93
N SER A 13 9.58 -10.00 8.84
CA SER A 13 10.46 -11.13 8.52
C SER A 13 9.84 -12.11 7.53
N ALA A 14 8.51 -12.27 7.52
CA ALA A 14 7.83 -13.07 6.49
C ALA A 14 7.90 -12.40 5.12
N LEU A 15 7.67 -11.09 5.05
CA LEU A 15 7.78 -10.32 3.80
C LEU A 15 9.22 -10.33 3.26
N GLU A 16 10.22 -10.13 4.13
CA GLU A 16 11.64 -10.18 3.75
C GLU A 16 12.02 -11.54 3.18
N ARG A 17 11.58 -12.64 3.80
CA ARG A 17 11.80 -13.99 3.27
C ARG A 17 11.09 -14.22 1.93
N ALA A 18 9.86 -13.76 1.79
CA ALA A 18 9.12 -13.87 0.53
C ALA A 18 9.84 -13.13 -0.60
N LEU A 19 10.34 -11.92 -0.35
CA LEU A 19 11.08 -11.12 -1.33
C LEU A 19 12.49 -11.64 -1.60
N ALA A 20 13.09 -12.38 -0.66
CA ALA A 20 14.35 -13.08 -0.90
C ALA A 20 14.17 -14.29 -1.84
N ILE A 21 13.02 -14.97 -1.78
CA ILE A 21 12.68 -16.09 -2.65
C ILE A 21 12.20 -15.62 -4.03
N ASP A 22 11.25 -14.68 -4.06
CA ASP A 22 10.71 -14.06 -5.27
C ASP A 22 10.75 -12.53 -5.11
N PRO A 23 11.78 -11.85 -5.65
CA PRO A 23 11.91 -10.39 -5.59
C PRO A 23 10.77 -9.62 -6.28
N GLN A 24 9.95 -10.28 -7.09
CA GLN A 24 8.79 -9.73 -7.78
C GLN A 24 7.47 -10.24 -7.20
N HIS A 25 7.49 -10.81 -5.99
CA HIS A 25 6.27 -11.28 -5.35
C HIS A 25 5.35 -10.10 -5.00
N GLY A 26 4.33 -9.88 -5.83
CA GLY A 26 3.51 -8.68 -5.81
C GLY A 26 2.81 -8.44 -4.47
N ALA A 27 2.28 -9.50 -3.84
CA ALA A 27 1.61 -9.37 -2.55
C ALA A 27 2.56 -8.93 -1.44
N ALA A 28 3.81 -9.43 -1.42
CA ALA A 28 4.78 -9.00 -0.42
C ALA A 28 5.29 -7.58 -0.69
N LEU A 29 5.48 -7.21 -1.96
CA LEU A 29 5.82 -5.84 -2.35
C LEU A 29 4.72 -4.84 -1.98
N LEU A 30 3.45 -5.19 -2.21
CA LEU A 30 2.28 -4.39 -1.81
C LEU A 30 2.28 -4.14 -0.29
N GLN A 31 2.41 -5.20 0.51
CA GLN A 31 2.41 -5.07 1.97
C GLN A 31 3.60 -4.25 2.49
N ALA A 32 4.80 -4.45 1.92
CA ALA A 32 5.97 -3.65 2.26
C ALA A 32 5.79 -2.17 1.86
N GLY A 33 5.22 -1.91 0.66
CA GLY A 33 4.92 -0.57 0.17
C GLY A 33 3.92 0.16 1.05
N GLN A 34 2.80 -0.50 1.39
CA GLN A 34 1.80 -0.02 2.34
C GLN A 34 2.44 0.43 3.66
N PHE A 35 3.32 -0.40 4.24
CA PHE A 35 3.98 -0.08 5.49
C PHE A 35 4.77 1.23 5.38
N HIS A 36 5.58 1.37 4.35
CA HIS A 36 6.40 2.57 4.14
C HIS A 36 5.56 3.82 3.86
N VAL A 37 4.51 3.73 3.03
CA VAL A 37 3.61 4.85 2.78
C VAL A 37 2.90 5.29 4.06
N MET A 38 2.38 4.35 4.85
CA MET A 38 1.62 4.69 6.06
C MET A 38 2.51 5.25 7.17
N MET A 39 3.78 4.82 7.24
CA MET A 39 4.77 5.44 8.11
C MET A 39 5.04 6.89 7.68
N ALA A 40 5.27 7.11 6.38
CA ALA A 40 5.49 8.43 5.83
C ALA A 40 4.31 9.38 6.09
N TYR A 41 3.08 8.94 5.79
CA TYR A 41 1.86 9.71 6.04
C TYR A 41 1.69 10.10 7.52
N ARG A 42 1.99 9.20 8.46
CA ARG A 42 1.82 9.47 9.90
C ARG A 42 2.89 10.41 10.47
N ASN A 43 4.10 10.33 9.93
CA ASN A 43 5.24 11.08 10.43
C ASN A 43 5.48 12.39 9.68
N GLY A 44 4.84 12.59 8.53
CA GLY A 44 5.15 13.69 7.61
C GLY A 44 6.45 13.48 6.83
N ASP A 45 6.87 12.23 6.62
CA ASP A 45 8.06 11.89 5.84
C ASP A 45 7.73 11.67 4.34
N ASP A 46 8.77 11.50 3.52
CA ASP A 46 8.64 11.21 2.09
C ASP A 46 8.17 9.75 1.82
N PRO A 47 7.05 9.54 1.10
CA PRO A 47 6.54 8.21 0.78
C PRO A 47 7.24 7.50 -0.39
N SER A 48 8.25 8.11 -1.04
CA SER A 48 8.90 7.61 -2.26
C SER A 48 9.37 6.15 -2.17
N ARG A 49 9.90 5.72 -1.01
CA ARG A 49 10.30 4.32 -0.80
C ARG A 49 9.11 3.36 -0.90
N GLY A 50 7.97 3.75 -0.32
CA GLY A 50 6.74 2.96 -0.39
C GLY A 50 6.22 2.86 -1.81
N GLU A 51 6.19 3.98 -2.53
CA GLU A 51 5.72 3.99 -3.93
C GLU A 51 6.59 3.17 -4.87
N ALA A 52 7.91 3.18 -4.71
CA ALA A 52 8.79 2.32 -5.51
C ALA A 52 8.45 0.83 -5.33
N LEU A 53 8.03 0.43 -4.13
CA LEU A 53 7.58 -0.95 -3.87
C LEU A 53 6.20 -1.20 -4.47
N LEU A 54 5.26 -0.26 -4.37
CA LEU A 54 3.93 -0.37 -4.98
C LEU A 54 4.02 -0.42 -6.52
N GLU A 55 4.96 0.33 -7.11
CA GLU A 55 5.22 0.30 -8.55
C GLU A 55 5.65 -1.09 -9.00
N ARG A 56 6.65 -1.67 -8.32
CA ARG A 56 7.09 -3.04 -8.59
C ARG A 56 5.97 -4.05 -8.37
N ALA A 57 5.17 -3.91 -7.31
CA ALA A 57 4.04 -4.78 -7.05
C ALA A 57 3.03 -4.76 -8.21
N SER A 58 2.79 -3.60 -8.81
CA SER A 58 1.81 -3.44 -9.89
C SER A 58 2.17 -4.20 -11.17
N ALA A 59 3.44 -4.54 -11.35
CA ALA A 59 3.92 -5.36 -12.46
C ALA A 59 3.57 -6.86 -12.30
N ASP A 60 3.14 -7.31 -11.12
CA ASP A 60 2.76 -8.71 -10.90
C ASP A 60 1.34 -8.97 -11.45
N PRO A 61 1.18 -9.81 -12.49
CA PRO A 61 -0.13 -10.12 -13.04
C PRO A 61 -1.00 -10.94 -12.08
N ARG A 62 -0.40 -11.59 -11.06
CA ARG A 62 -1.08 -12.47 -10.10
C ARG A 62 -1.91 -11.70 -9.07
N LEU A 63 -1.77 -10.38 -9.00
CA LEU A 63 -2.59 -9.57 -8.09
C LEU A 63 -4.06 -9.60 -8.49
N ASP A 64 -4.91 -9.91 -7.52
CA ASP A 64 -6.35 -9.89 -7.69
C ASP A 64 -6.90 -8.44 -7.72
N ALA A 65 -8.19 -8.29 -8.02
CA ALA A 65 -8.83 -6.99 -8.10
C ALA A 65 -8.76 -6.22 -6.76
N ARG A 66 -8.85 -6.92 -5.63
CA ARG A 66 -8.80 -6.30 -4.31
C ARG A 66 -7.42 -5.73 -4.03
N GLN A 67 -6.36 -6.49 -4.31
CA GLN A 67 -4.97 -6.06 -4.18
C GLN A 67 -4.63 -4.93 -5.14
N ARG A 68 -5.21 -4.90 -6.34
CA ARG A 68 -5.08 -3.78 -7.27
C ARG A 68 -5.77 -2.52 -6.76
N ALA A 69 -6.92 -2.64 -6.10
CA ALA A 69 -7.55 -1.53 -5.41
C ALA A 69 -6.71 -1.03 -4.21
N GLU A 70 -6.09 -1.94 -3.45
CA GLU A 70 -5.15 -1.59 -2.37
C GLU A 70 -3.94 -0.80 -2.91
N LEU A 71 -3.37 -1.22 -4.05
CA LEU A 71 -2.28 -0.50 -4.70
C LEU A 71 -2.67 0.95 -5.03
N ALA A 72 -3.83 1.13 -5.69
CA ALA A 72 -4.33 2.46 -6.04
C ALA A 72 -4.58 3.30 -4.78
N PHE A 73 -5.18 2.71 -3.75
CA PHE A 73 -5.42 3.37 -2.47
C PHE A 73 -4.13 3.84 -1.80
N TYR A 74 -3.11 2.98 -1.69
CA TYR A 74 -1.86 3.37 -1.04
C TYR A 74 -1.05 4.36 -1.87
N ARG A 75 -1.15 4.37 -3.20
CA ARG A 75 -0.65 5.48 -4.01
C ARG A 75 -1.38 6.79 -3.67
N GLY A 76 -2.70 6.76 -3.45
CA GLY A 76 -3.46 7.92 -2.97
C GLY A 76 -3.02 8.40 -1.58
N MET A 77 -2.70 7.49 -0.67
CA MET A 77 -2.14 7.84 0.63
C MET A 77 -0.75 8.47 0.54
N ALA A 78 0.07 8.06 -0.44
CA ALA A 78 1.36 8.70 -0.71
C ALA A 78 1.18 10.14 -1.22
N GLU A 79 0.23 10.38 -2.13
CA GLU A 79 -0.12 11.74 -2.57
C GLU A 79 -0.60 12.60 -1.40
N ARG A 80 -1.43 12.03 -0.53
CA ARG A 80 -1.91 12.72 0.66
C ARG A 80 -0.78 13.03 1.65
N ALA A 81 0.22 12.16 1.79
CA ALA A 81 1.42 12.44 2.59
C ALA A 81 2.22 13.63 2.04
N ARG A 82 2.16 13.88 0.72
CA ARG A 82 2.75 15.07 0.08
C ARG A 82 1.86 16.32 0.12
N GLY A 83 0.63 16.20 0.62
CA GLY A 83 -0.38 17.27 0.56
C GLY A 83 -1.08 17.41 -0.80
N ASN A 84 -0.87 16.48 -1.74
CA ASN A 84 -1.48 16.49 -3.07
C ASN A 84 -2.91 15.90 -3.04
N GLU A 85 -3.83 16.60 -2.37
CA GLU A 85 -5.18 16.06 -2.09
C GLU A 85 -6.00 15.78 -3.37
N ALA A 86 -5.83 16.56 -4.43
CA ALA A 86 -6.50 16.31 -5.71
C ALA A 86 -6.05 14.97 -6.32
N MET A 87 -4.74 14.74 -6.40
CA MET A 87 -4.20 13.48 -6.90
C MET A 87 -4.56 12.30 -5.99
N ALA A 88 -4.60 12.52 -4.68
CA ALA A 88 -5.06 11.49 -3.74
C ALA A 88 -6.49 11.04 -4.04
N ARG A 89 -7.40 11.99 -4.30
CA ARG A 89 -8.80 11.70 -4.66
C ARG A 89 -8.91 10.90 -5.96
N ASP A 90 -8.16 11.27 -7.00
CA ASP A 90 -8.13 10.53 -8.27
C ASP A 90 -7.68 9.07 -8.06
N ARG A 91 -6.67 8.85 -7.21
CA ARG A 91 -6.19 7.50 -6.87
C ARG A 91 -7.22 6.69 -6.07
N PHE A 92 -7.98 7.34 -5.18
CA PHE A 92 -9.08 6.67 -4.49
C PHE A 92 -10.21 6.30 -5.45
N ASP A 93 -10.47 7.13 -6.46
CA ASP A 93 -11.40 6.79 -7.54
C ASP A 93 -10.93 5.62 -8.39
N ASP A 94 -9.62 5.52 -8.68
CA ASP A 94 -9.04 4.36 -9.34
C ASP A 94 -9.22 3.07 -8.52
N ALA A 95 -9.05 3.15 -7.19
CA ALA A 95 -9.29 2.03 -6.29
C ALA A 95 -10.75 1.55 -6.35
N LEU A 96 -11.70 2.48 -6.31
CA LEU A 96 -13.14 2.18 -6.39
C LEU A 96 -13.59 1.71 -7.77
N ARG A 97 -12.92 2.14 -8.84
CA ARG A 97 -13.16 1.60 -10.18
C ARG A 97 -12.72 0.15 -10.30
N THR A 98 -11.67 -0.22 -9.59
CA THR A 98 -11.13 -1.59 -9.56
C THR A 98 -11.95 -2.51 -8.65
N ASP A 99 -12.29 -2.04 -7.46
CA ASP A 99 -13.18 -2.70 -6.51
C ASP A 99 -14.12 -1.66 -5.88
N ALA A 100 -15.36 -1.61 -6.36
CA ALA A 100 -16.37 -0.65 -5.89
C ALA A 100 -16.71 -0.83 -4.39
N GLY A 101 -16.44 -2.01 -3.83
CA GLY A 101 -16.61 -2.32 -2.41
C GLY A 101 -15.37 -2.03 -1.56
N PHE A 102 -14.35 -1.36 -2.12
CA PHE A 102 -13.11 -1.04 -1.41
C PHE A 102 -13.30 0.02 -0.32
N ARG A 103 -13.78 -0.44 0.84
CA ARG A 103 -14.11 0.40 2.02
C ARG A 103 -13.05 1.44 2.40
N PRO A 104 -11.73 1.14 2.39
CA PRO A 104 -10.74 2.15 2.75
C PRO A 104 -10.78 3.38 1.82
N ALA A 105 -10.96 3.20 0.51
CA ALA A 105 -11.09 4.32 -0.43
C ALA A 105 -12.42 5.07 -0.25
N LEU A 106 -13.53 4.35 0.03
CA LEU A 106 -14.82 5.00 0.33
C LEU A 106 -14.69 5.96 1.51
N ILE A 107 -14.08 5.50 2.61
CA ILE A 107 -13.88 6.30 3.82
C ILE A 107 -12.90 7.46 3.54
N ALA A 108 -11.78 7.20 2.86
CA ALA A 108 -10.76 8.20 2.62
C ALA A 108 -11.20 9.36 1.73
N LYS A 109 -12.21 9.17 0.86
CA LYS A 109 -12.82 10.22 0.05
C LYS A 109 -13.77 11.14 0.83
N MET A 110 -14.34 10.64 1.92
CA MET A 110 -15.27 11.39 2.78
C MET A 110 -14.55 12.27 3.80
N ALA A 111 -13.28 11.96 4.09
CA ALA A 111 -12.38 12.79 4.88
C ALA A 111 -11.87 14.00 4.06
#